data_AF-A0A358N9P1-F1
#
_entry.id   AF-A0A358N9P1-F1
#
_cell.length_a   1.000
_cell.length_b   1.000
_cell.length_c   1.000
_cell.angle_alpha   90.00
_cell.angle_beta   90.00
_cell.angle_gamma   90.00
#
_symmetry.space_group_name_H-M   'P 1'
#
loop_
_entity.id
_entity.type
_entity.pdbx_description
1 polymer ?
#
loop_
_entity_poly.entity_id
_entity_poly.type
_entity_poly.pdbx_seq_one_letter_code
_entity_poly.pdbx_strand_id
1 'polypeptide(L)' 'MRIFVVTCLCLFGTVTSVADNWPRFLGPNGRATSRDSDLPLRWSESENLKWKTKIDAGSSSPIV' A
#
# COMPACT_ATOMS: atom_id res chain seq x y z
N MET A 1 29.71 -22.44 -3.03
CA MET A 1 28.38 -22.33 -3.68
C MET A 1 27.29 -21.85 -2.73
N ARG A 2 27.05 -22.48 -1.57
CA ARG A 2 26.01 -22.06 -0.60
C ARG A 2 26.17 -20.63 -0.06
N ILE A 3 27.38 -20.21 0.28
CA ILE A 3 27.66 -18.84 0.78
C ILE A 3 27.35 -17.78 -0.28
N PHE A 4 27.80 -17.98 -1.54
CA PHE A 4 27.50 -17.06 -2.64
C PHE A 4 26.00 -16.92 -2.91
N VAL A 5 25.23 -18.01 -2.80
CA VAL A 5 23.76 -17.99 -2.97
C VAL A 5 23.09 -17.21 -1.84
N VAL A 6 23.51 -17.39 -0.59
CA VAL A 6 22.97 -16.66 0.57
C VAL A 6 23.30 -15.17 0.48
N THR A 7 24.54 -14.80 0.10
CA THR A 7 24.94 -13.40 -0.08
C THR A 7 24.16 -12.72 -1.21
N CYS A 8 23.92 -13.41 -2.34
CA CYS A 8 23.03 -12.89 -3.39
C CYS A 8 21.59 -12.71 -2.90
N LEU A 9 21.02 -13.66 -2.16
CA LEU A 9 19.64 -13.54 -1.66
C LEU A 9 19.47 -12.33 -0.70
N CYS A 10 20.48 -12.03 0.12
CA CYS A 10 20.46 -10.89 1.02
C CYS A 10 20.59 -9.54 0.29
N LEU A 11 21.33 -9.48 -0.83
CA LEU A 11 21.51 -8.25 -1.61
C LEU A 11 20.31 -7.88 -2.49
N PHE A 12 19.47 -8.85 -2.86
CA PHE A 12 18.27 -8.65 -3.69
C PHE A 12 16.95 -8.55 -2.89
N GLY A 13 17.01 -8.56 -1.56
CA GLY A 13 15.86 -8.85 -0.69
C GLY A 13 14.84 -7.72 -0.43
N THR A 14 15.05 -6.48 -0.90
CA THR A 14 14.14 -5.37 -0.55
C THR A 14 13.53 -4.72 -1.79
N VAL A 15 12.45 -5.31 -2.28
CA VAL A 15 11.53 -4.60 -3.18
C VAL A 15 10.71 -3.64 -2.33
N THR A 16 11.10 -2.37 -2.29
CA THR A 16 10.28 -1.32 -1.68
C THR A 16 9.13 -1.00 -2.62
N SER A 17 7.89 -1.24 -2.21
CA SER A 17 6.73 -0.75 -2.95
C SER A 17 6.71 0.78 -2.85
N VAL A 18 6.92 1.47 -3.97
CA VAL A 18 6.77 2.92 -4.07
C VAL A 18 5.30 3.21 -4.31
N ALA A 19 4.53 3.39 -3.24
CA ALA A 19 3.18 3.93 -3.33
C ALA A 19 3.27 5.47 -3.39
N ASP A 20 2.38 6.11 -4.15
CA ASP A 20 2.27 7.57 -4.17
C ASP A 20 1.70 8.08 -2.83
N ASN A 21 2.18 9.25 -2.39
CA ASN A 21 1.71 9.92 -1.18
C ASN A 21 0.35 10.62 -1.41
N TRP A 22 -0.54 10.53 -0.44
CA TRP A 22 -1.87 11.14 -0.39
C TRP A 22 -1.97 12.12 0.79
N PRO A 23 -1.33 13.30 0.71
CA PRO A 23 -1.10 14.16 1.87
C PRO A 23 -2.32 14.96 2.36
N ARG A 24 -3.49 14.86 1.72
CA ARG A 24 -4.68 15.67 2.01
C ARG A 24 -5.95 15.03 1.46
N PHE A 25 -7.12 15.50 1.89
CA PHE A 25 -8.44 14.94 1.57
C PHE A 25 -8.62 14.52 0.10
N LEU A 26 -8.30 15.42 -0.84
CA LEU A 26 -8.47 15.18 -2.28
C LEU A 26 -7.15 14.78 -2.99
N GLY A 27 -6.18 14.27 -2.23
CA GLY A 27 -4.89 13.83 -2.73
C GLY A 27 -3.97 14.98 -3.13
N PRO A 28 -2.78 14.68 -3.69
CA PRO A 28 -1.74 15.66 -3.97
C PRO A 28 -2.22 16.81 -4.87
N ASN A 29 -3.10 16.51 -5.84
CA ASN A 29 -3.61 17.47 -6.82
C ASN A 29 -4.97 18.08 -6.45
N GLY A 30 -5.57 17.70 -5.32
CA GLY A 30 -6.86 18.24 -4.91
C GLY A 30 -8.05 17.78 -5.77
N ARG A 31 -7.95 16.62 -6.43
CA ARG A 31 -8.95 16.11 -7.41
C ARG A 31 -9.57 14.76 -7.06
N ALA A 32 -9.08 14.08 -6.02
CA ALA A 32 -9.52 12.73 -5.64
C ALA A 32 -9.45 11.70 -6.79
N THR A 33 -8.35 11.70 -7.56
CA THR A 33 -8.12 10.77 -8.67
C THR A 33 -6.81 10.01 -8.47
N SER A 34 -6.81 8.69 -8.69
CA SER A 34 -5.60 7.86 -8.81
C SER A 34 -5.28 7.58 -10.28
N ARG A 35 -4.01 7.25 -10.57
CA ARG A 35 -3.58 6.70 -11.86
C ARG A 35 -3.70 5.18 -11.92
N ASP A 36 -3.86 4.53 -10.78
CA ASP A 36 -4.02 3.08 -10.69
C ASP A 36 -5.35 2.67 -11.32
N SER A 37 -5.28 1.69 -12.22
CA SER A 37 -6.46 1.17 -12.95
C SER A 37 -6.74 -0.30 -12.67
N ASP A 38 -5.73 -1.06 -12.22
CA ASP A 38 -5.85 -2.48 -11.89
C ASP A 38 -6.17 -2.65 -10.40
N LEU A 39 -7.38 -2.26 -10.02
CA LEU A 39 -7.86 -2.35 -8.64
C LEU A 39 -8.78 -3.57 -8.49
N PRO A 40 -8.72 -4.31 -7.37
CA PRO A 40 -9.67 -5.38 -7.10
C PRO A 40 -11.09 -4.81 -7.12
N LEU A 41 -12.06 -5.62 -7.56
CA LEU A 41 -13.48 -5.23 -7.61
C LEU A 41 -14.32 -5.93 -6.53
N ARG A 42 -13.69 -6.80 -5.74
CA ARG A 42 -14.34 -7.63 -4.73
C ARG A 42 -13.52 -7.60 -3.45
N TRP A 43 -14.22 -7.54 -2.32
CA TRP A 43 -13.61 -7.54 -0.99
C TRP A 43 -14.45 -8.35 -0.02
N SER A 44 -13.77 -9.02 0.90
CA SER A 44 -14.36 -9.65 2.07
C SER A 44 -13.33 -9.73 3.19
N GLU A 45 -13.72 -10.28 4.34
CA GLU A 45 -12.80 -10.57 5.45
C GLU A 45 -11.66 -11.53 5.04
N SER A 46 -11.85 -12.32 3.98
CA SER A 46 -10.85 -13.27 3.45
C SER A 46 -10.37 -12.96 2.03
N GLU A 47 -10.91 -11.93 1.35
CA GLU A 47 -10.60 -11.59 -0.04
C GLU A 47 -10.15 -10.13 -0.15
N ASN A 48 -8.96 -9.90 -0.69
CA ASN A 48 -8.38 -8.58 -1.00
C ASN A 48 -8.27 -7.57 0.16
N LEU A 49 -8.60 -7.96 1.40
CA LEU A 49 -8.38 -7.16 2.61
C LEU A 49 -6.99 -7.42 3.19
N LYS A 50 -6.10 -6.42 3.14
CA LYS A 50 -4.73 -6.54 3.68
C LYS A 50 -4.65 -6.33 5.19
N TRP A 51 -5.41 -5.37 5.70
CA TRP A 51 -5.42 -5.01 7.12
C TRP A 51 -6.71 -4.29 7.48
N LYS A 52 -7.05 -4.29 8.76
CA LYS A 52 -8.14 -3.49 9.34
C LYS A 52 -7.75 -3.04 10.74
N THR A 53 -8.22 -1.86 11.15
CA THR A 53 -7.99 -1.33 12.49
C THR A 53 -9.27 -0.71 13.03
N LYS A 54 -9.44 -0.74 14.35
CA LYS A 54 -10.55 -0.07 15.02
C LYS A 54 -10.23 1.42 15.13
N ILE A 55 -11.18 2.27 14.74
CA ILE A 55 -11.06 3.74 14.87
C ILE A 55 -12.19 4.27 15.74
N ASP A 56 -11.91 5.31 16.52
CA ASP A 56 -12.90 6.03 17.33
C ASP A 56 -13.70 7.03 16.47
N ALA A 57 -14.73 7.66 17.06
CA ALA A 57 -15.59 8.59 16.34
C ALA A 57 -14.84 9.87 15.90
N GLY A 58 -15.07 10.31 14.67
CA GLY A 58 -14.51 11.55 14.10
C GLY A 58 -14.72 11.66 12.59
N SER A 59 -14.46 12.83 12.00
CA SER A 59 -14.44 13.01 10.54
C SER A 59 -13.08 12.58 10.00
N SER A 60 -12.93 11.30 9.68
CA SER A 60 -11.65 10.76 9.19
C SER A 60 -11.59 10.79 7.67
N SER A 61 -10.50 11.34 7.15
CA SER A 61 -9.99 11.03 5.82
C SER A 61 -8.51 10.72 5.98
N PRO A 62 -8.10 9.45 5.83
CA PRO A 62 -6.70 9.08 6.04
C PRO A 62 -5.84 9.78 4.99
N ILE A 63 -4.73 10.34 5.46
CA ILE A 63 -3.58 10.64 4.61
C ILE A 63 -2.68 9.40 4.65
N VAL A 64 -2.08 9.05 3.52
CA VAL A 64 -1.26 7.84 3.36
C VAL A 64 0.03 8.20 2.66
#